data_AF-A0A2J5P760-F1
#
_entry.id   AF-A0A2J5P760-F1
#
_cell.length_a   1.000
_cell.length_b   1.000
_cell.length_c   1.000
_cell.angle_alpha   90.00
_cell.angle_beta   90.00
_cell.angle_gamma   90.00
#
_symmetry.space_group_name_H-M   'P 1'
#
loop_
_entity.id
_entity.type
_entity.pdbx_description
1 polymer ?
#
loop_
_entity_poly.entity_id
_entity_poly.type
_entity_poly.pdbx_seq_one_letter_code
_entity_poly.pdbx_strand_id
1 'polypeptide(L)'
;MMIMVLYFLLNILHQIPSPLHWSLMADVDDYGEWKTGKRITGISFSGNLFFLKVGLAIAGAMVGFLLSWYGYDAGAKQQSASAINGIVLLFSVIPGIGYLITAGVVRMLKVNREFMRLIQSDLEKRRVNYSELNDYQELKTGEQVRKA
;
A
#
# COMPACT_ATOMS: atom_id res chain seq x y z
N MET A 1 -6.99 -18.27 -28.46
CA MET A 1 -6.44 -16.95 -28.84
C MET A 1 -7.26 -15.79 -28.26
N MET A 2 -8.58 -15.71 -28.48
CA MET A 2 -9.45 -14.64 -27.93
C MET A 2 -9.41 -14.49 -26.40
N ILE A 3 -9.51 -15.59 -25.65
CA ILE A 3 -9.44 -15.58 -24.17
C ILE A 3 -8.11 -15.02 -23.67
N MET A 4 -6.99 -15.31 -24.35
CA MET A 4 -5.68 -14.78 -23.99
C MET A 4 -5.59 -13.27 -24.20
N VAL A 5 -6.16 -12.76 -25.30
CA VAL A 5 -6.21 -11.32 -25.57
C VAL A 5 -7.05 -10.60 -24.51
N LEU A 6 -8.22 -11.14 -24.17
CA LEU A 6 -9.07 -10.58 -23.12
C LEU A 6 -8.39 -10.59 -21.75
N TYR A 7 -7.72 -11.70 -21.41
CA TYR A 7 -6.96 -11.82 -20.18
C TYR A 7 -5.81 -10.80 -20.11
N PHE A 8 -5.08 -10.59 -21.22
CA PHE A 8 -4.03 -9.59 -21.31
C PHE A 8 -4.56 -8.17 -21.05
N LEU A 9 -5.66 -7.78 -21.71
CA LEU A 9 -6.29 -6.47 -21.50
C LEU A 9 -6.77 -6.27 -20.06
N LEU A 10 -7.34 -7.32 -19.46
CA LEU A 10 -7.78 -7.30 -18.06
C LEU A 10 -6.61 -7.09 -17.09
N ASN A 11 -5.46 -7.72 -17.34
CA ASN A 11 -4.26 -7.53 -16.51
C ASN A 11 -3.73 -6.09 -16.59
N ILE A 12 -3.80 -5.43 -17.76
CA ILE A 12 -3.40 -4.01 -17.86
C ILE A 12 -4.27 -3.15 -16.93
N LEU A 13 -5.60 -3.32 -17.01
CA LEU A 13 -6.54 -2.59 -16.18
C LEU A 13 -6.31 -2.85 -14.69
N HIS A 14 -6.03 -4.12 -14.33
CA HIS A 14 -5.81 -4.55 -12.96
C HIS A 14 -4.51 -3.98 -12.35
N GLN A 15 -3.48 -3.72 -13.15
CA GLN A 15 -2.17 -3.26 -12.67
C GLN A 15 -2.05 -1.73 -12.52
N ILE A 16 -2.93 -0.94 -13.15
CA ILE A 16 -2.93 0.54 -13.05
C ILE A 16 -2.96 1.08 -11.60
N PRO A 17 -3.72 0.49 -10.65
CA PRO A 17 -3.75 0.98 -9.27
C PRO A 17 -2.45 0.77 -8.47
N SER A 18 -1.54 -0.10 -8.93
CA SER A 18 -0.31 -0.43 -8.21
C SER A 18 0.60 0.79 -7.94
N PRO A 19 0.97 1.61 -8.94
CA PRO A 19 1.75 2.83 -8.68
C PRO A 19 1.00 3.86 -7.82
N LEU A 20 -0.34 3.92 -7.93
CA LEU A 20 -1.15 4.82 -7.11
C LEU A 20 -1.10 4.45 -5.63
N HIS A 21 -1.08 3.15 -5.31
CA HIS A 21 -0.93 2.66 -3.94
C HIS A 21 0.39 3.14 -3.31
N TRP A 22 1.51 3.01 -4.02
CA TRP A 22 2.82 3.45 -3.52
C TRP A 22 2.93 4.97 -3.41
N SER A 23 2.32 5.71 -4.35
CA SER A 23 2.25 7.18 -4.28
C SER A 23 1.47 7.62 -3.04
N LEU A 24 0.31 7.03 -2.80
CA LEU A 24 -0.52 7.32 -1.63
C LEU A 24 0.21 7.02 -0.32
N MET A 25 1.00 5.95 -0.29
CA MET A 25 1.80 5.58 0.86
C MET A 25 2.85 6.66 1.18
N ALA A 26 3.53 7.19 0.16
CA ALA A 26 4.47 8.30 0.33
C ALA A 26 3.77 9.57 0.86
N ASP A 27 2.59 9.89 0.34
CA ASP A 27 1.80 11.03 0.81
C ASP A 27 1.40 10.89 2.29
N VAL A 28 1.05 9.69 2.73
CA VAL A 28 0.72 9.40 4.14
C VAL A 28 1.95 9.54 5.05
N ASP A 29 3.12 9.11 4.58
CA ASP A 29 4.36 9.26 5.33
C ASP A 29 4.75 10.74 5.50
N ASP A 30 4.63 11.54 4.43
CA ASP A 30 4.89 12.99 4.49
C ASP A 30 3.87 13.70 5.40
N TYR A 31 2.59 13.31 5.36
CA TYR A 31 1.59 13.81 6.31
C TYR A 31 1.93 13.44 7.77
N GLY A 32 2.40 12.22 8.00
CA GLY A 32 2.86 11.75 9.31
C GLY A 32 4.06 12.55 9.83
N GLU A 33 5.05 12.80 8.98
CA GLU A 33 6.20 13.64 9.27
C GLU A 33 5.77 15.07 9.60
N TRP A 34 4.87 15.66 8.81
CA TRP A 34 4.38 17.02 9.03
C TRP A 34 3.70 17.19 10.39
N LYS A 35 2.90 16.18 10.80
CA LYS A 35 2.16 16.18 12.08
C LYS A 35 3.04 15.85 13.29
N THR A 36 4.00 14.93 13.16
CA THR A 36 4.77 14.40 14.30
C THR A 36 6.20 14.95 14.38
N GLY A 37 6.69 15.60 13.32
CA GLY A 37 8.08 16.03 13.18
C GLY A 37 9.08 14.90 12.96
N LYS A 38 8.62 13.64 12.86
CA LYS A 38 9.49 12.46 12.72
C LYS A 38 9.14 11.70 11.44
N ARG A 39 10.15 11.44 10.61
CA ARG A 39 10.01 10.60 9.42
C ARG A 39 10.09 9.13 9.82
N ILE A 40 8.99 8.39 9.66
CA ILE A 40 8.85 6.98 10.06
C ILE A 40 8.63 6.03 8.88
N THR A 41 9.05 6.43 7.68
CA THR A 41 8.90 5.68 6.41
C THR A 41 9.29 4.22 6.53
N GLY A 42 10.42 3.90 7.19
CA GLY A 42 10.85 2.50 7.35
C GLY A 42 9.84 1.62 8.09
N ILE A 43 9.22 2.15 9.14
CA ILE A 43 8.20 1.45 9.92
C ILE A 43 6.93 1.30 9.08
N SER A 44 6.48 2.35 8.40
CA SER A 44 5.33 2.30 7.49
C SER A 44 5.49 1.23 6.40
N PHE A 45 6.64 1.19 5.72
CA PHE A 45 6.95 0.21 4.68
C PHE A 45 7.00 -1.22 5.23
N SER A 46 7.67 -1.44 6.36
CA SER A 46 7.69 -2.75 7.01
C SER A 46 6.29 -3.21 7.42
N GLY A 47 5.45 -2.30 7.92
CA GLY A 47 4.07 -2.57 8.30
C GLY A 47 3.23 -3.01 7.10
N ASN A 48 3.33 -2.28 5.97
CA ASN A 48 2.63 -2.64 4.74
C ASN A 48 3.00 -4.05 4.26
N LEU A 49 4.30 -4.37 4.22
CA LEU A 49 4.79 -5.69 3.81
C LEU A 49 4.40 -6.80 4.80
N PHE A 50 4.38 -6.50 6.09
CA PHE A 50 3.91 -7.44 7.10
C PHE A 50 2.43 -7.79 6.87
N PHE A 51 1.56 -6.79 6.74
CA PHE A 51 0.14 -7.03 6.48
C PHE A 51 -0.12 -7.69 5.13
N LEU A 52 0.69 -7.39 4.11
CA LEU A 52 0.65 -8.12 2.83
C LEU A 52 0.88 -9.63 3.03
N LYS A 53 1.92 -10.01 3.80
CA LYS A 53 2.21 -11.42 4.10
C LYS A 53 1.09 -12.08 4.91
N VAL A 54 0.57 -11.38 5.91
CA VAL A 54 -0.56 -11.87 6.72
C VAL A 54 -1.80 -12.08 5.84
N GLY A 55 -2.11 -11.13 4.96
CA GLY A 55 -3.22 -11.24 4.01
C GLY A 55 -3.06 -12.43 3.06
N LEU A 56 -1.85 -12.65 2.53
CA LEU A 56 -1.56 -13.82 1.70
C LEU A 56 -1.72 -15.14 2.45
N ALA A 57 -1.27 -15.21 3.71
CA ALA A 57 -1.44 -16.40 4.55
C ALA A 57 -2.92 -16.70 4.82
N ILE A 58 -3.69 -15.68 5.18
CA ILE A 58 -5.15 -15.80 5.41
C ILE A 58 -5.86 -16.20 4.12
N ALA A 59 -5.52 -15.58 2.98
CA ALA A 59 -6.11 -15.90 1.69
C ALA A 59 -5.82 -17.35 1.27
N GLY A 60 -4.57 -17.82 1.43
CA GLY A 60 -4.21 -19.20 1.13
C GLY A 60 -4.96 -20.21 1.99
N ALA A 61 -5.06 -19.96 3.30
CA ALA A 61 -5.85 -20.79 4.21
C ALA A 61 -7.33 -20.80 3.81
N MET A 62 -7.91 -19.63 3.54
CA MET A 62 -9.30 -19.48 3.12
C MET A 62 -9.60 -20.25 1.83
N VAL A 63 -8.72 -20.19 0.82
CA VAL A 63 -8.86 -20.96 -0.42
C VAL A 63 -8.90 -22.47 -0.12
N GLY A 64 -7.96 -22.96 0.71
CA GLY A 64 -7.92 -24.37 1.09
C GLY A 64 -9.18 -24.85 1.81
N PHE A 65 -9.65 -24.07 2.79
CA PHE A 65 -10.88 -24.39 3.52
C PHE A 65 -12.11 -24.36 2.61
N LEU A 66 -12.24 -23.36 1.74
CA LEU A 66 -13.38 -23.29 0.82
C LEU A 66 -13.38 -24.47 -0.15
N LEU A 67 -12.24 -24.78 -0.78
CA LEU A 67 -12.16 -25.90 -1.72
C LEU A 67 -12.52 -27.22 -1.03
N SER A 68 -12.01 -27.46 0.18
CA SER A 68 -12.37 -28.63 0.97
C SER A 68 -13.86 -28.67 1.31
N TRP A 69 -14.44 -27.52 1.69
CA TRP A 69 -15.86 -27.42 2.05
C TRP A 69 -16.80 -27.70 0.87
N TYR A 70 -16.46 -27.20 -0.31
CA TYR A 70 -17.23 -27.41 -1.53
C TYR A 70 -16.97 -28.77 -2.20
N GLY A 71 -16.13 -29.62 -1.58
CA GLY A 71 -15.85 -30.98 -2.06
C GLY A 71 -15.00 -31.02 -3.33
N TYR A 72 -14.03 -30.10 -3.45
CA TYR A 72 -13.06 -30.12 -4.54
C TYR A 72 -12.21 -31.39 -4.51
N ASP A 73 -12.14 -32.09 -5.64
CA ASP A 73 -11.35 -33.31 -5.81
C ASP A 73 -10.34 -33.12 -6.96
N ALA A 74 -9.06 -32.93 -6.64
CA ALA A 74 -8.03 -32.73 -7.65
C ALA A 74 -7.87 -33.93 -8.63
N GLY A 75 -8.29 -35.14 -8.25
CA GLY A 75 -8.18 -36.34 -9.07
C GLY A 75 -9.41 -36.64 -9.94
N ALA A 76 -10.53 -35.95 -9.72
CA ALA A 76 -11.75 -36.22 -10.47
C ALA A 76 -11.66 -35.74 -11.93
N LYS A 77 -12.08 -36.60 -12.87
CA LYS A 77 -12.18 -36.24 -14.30
C LYS A 77 -13.10 -35.06 -14.56
N GLN A 78 -14.11 -34.87 -13.71
CA GLN A 78 -15.03 -33.75 -13.75
C GLN A 78 -15.41 -33.35 -12.32
N GLN A 79 -15.34 -32.06 -12.02
CA GLN A 79 -15.72 -31.52 -10.73
C GLN A 79 -17.23 -31.52 -10.54
N SER A 80 -17.68 -31.66 -9.29
CA SER A 80 -19.09 -31.47 -8.93
C SER A 80 -19.53 -30.03 -9.19
N ALA A 81 -20.82 -29.82 -9.44
CA ALA A 81 -21.38 -28.46 -9.59
C ALA A 81 -21.14 -27.59 -8.34
N SER A 82 -21.13 -28.20 -7.15
CA SER A 82 -20.79 -27.53 -5.89
C SER A 82 -19.34 -27.03 -5.87
N ALA A 83 -18.38 -27.88 -6.25
CA ALA A 83 -16.97 -27.51 -6.33
C ALA A 83 -16.73 -26.37 -7.34
N ILE A 84 -17.40 -26.42 -8.50
CA ILE A 84 -17.33 -25.34 -9.51
C ILE A 84 -17.87 -24.02 -8.94
N ASN A 85 -19.00 -24.04 -8.23
CA ASN A 85 -19.52 -22.84 -7.57
C ASN A 85 -18.54 -22.27 -6.54
N GLY A 86 -17.90 -23.12 -5.74
CA GLY A 86 -16.86 -22.71 -4.79
C GLY A 86 -15.67 -22.02 -5.49
N ILE A 87 -15.21 -22.58 -6.62
CA ILE A 87 -14.14 -21.97 -7.44
C ILE A 87 -14.59 -20.61 -7.98
N VAL A 88 -15.79 -20.51 -8.54
CA VAL A 88 -16.31 -19.25 -9.09
C VAL A 88 -16.37 -18.17 -8.00
N LEU A 89 -16.81 -18.51 -6.79
CA LEU A 89 -16.84 -17.56 -5.66
C LEU A 89 -15.45 -17.04 -5.27
N LEU A 90 -14.43 -17.91 -5.28
CA LEU A 90 -13.04 -17.55 -4.98
C LEU A 90 -12.45 -16.56 -5.99
N PHE A 91 -12.90 -16.58 -7.25
CA PHE A 91 -12.42 -15.67 -8.31
C PHE A 91 -13.31 -14.43 -8.54
N SER A 92 -14.50 -14.37 -7.96
CA SER A 92 -15.47 -13.28 -8.24
C SER A 92 -15.88 -12.53 -6.97
N VAL A 93 -16.77 -13.13 -6.18
CA VAL A 93 -17.44 -12.46 -5.06
C VAL A 93 -16.46 -12.16 -3.92
N ILE A 94 -15.61 -13.12 -3.55
CA ILE A 94 -14.70 -12.95 -2.41
C ILE A 94 -13.67 -11.83 -2.66
N PRO A 95 -12.93 -11.81 -3.78
CA PRO A 95 -12.07 -10.67 -4.12
C PRO A 95 -12.87 -9.36 -4.29
N GLY A 96 -14.08 -9.43 -4.86
CA GLY A 96 -14.94 -8.27 -5.06
C GLY A 96 -15.30 -7.56 -3.75
N ILE A 97 -15.66 -8.31 -2.71
CA ILE A 97 -15.91 -7.77 -1.36
C ILE A 97 -14.65 -7.10 -0.81
N GLY A 98 -13.48 -7.73 -0.99
CA GLY A 98 -12.19 -7.14 -0.61
C GLY A 98 -11.96 -5.77 -1.24
N TYR A 99 -12.19 -5.64 -2.55
CA TYR A 99 -12.08 -4.35 -3.25
C TYR A 99 -13.07 -3.30 -2.75
N LEU A 100 -14.31 -3.69 -2.44
CA LEU A 100 -15.31 -2.77 -1.88
C LEU A 100 -14.90 -2.24 -0.50
N ILE A 101 -14.33 -3.10 0.35
CA ILE A 101 -13.78 -2.70 1.65
C ILE A 101 -12.63 -1.71 1.44
N THR A 102 -11.69 -2.01 0.54
CA THR A 102 -10.58 -1.10 0.21
C THR A 102 -11.10 0.24 -0.31
N ALA A 103 -12.08 0.25 -1.21
CA ALA A 103 -12.69 1.48 -1.73
C ALA A 103 -13.33 2.32 -0.61
N GLY A 104 -14.00 1.66 0.35
CA GLY A 104 -14.57 2.31 1.54
C GLY A 104 -13.49 2.96 2.42
N VAL A 105 -12.40 2.24 2.70
CA VAL A 105 -11.29 2.75 3.52
C VAL A 105 -10.58 3.93 2.82
N VAL A 106 -10.29 3.81 1.53
CA VAL A 106 -9.64 4.87 0.75
C VAL A 106 -10.50 6.14 0.71
N ARG A 107 -11.84 6.01 0.65
CA ARG A 107 -12.76 7.16 0.70
C ARG A 107 -12.67 7.94 2.02
N MET A 108 -12.26 7.30 3.11
CA MET A 108 -12.10 7.96 4.42
C MET A 108 -10.77 8.71 4.56
N LEU A 109 -9.86 8.60 3.59
CA LEU A 109 -8.58 9.30 3.63
C LEU A 109 -8.80 10.81 3.41
N LYS A 110 -8.24 11.61 4.31
CA LYS A 110 -8.32 13.08 4.29
C LYS A 110 -7.28 13.74 3.37
N VAL A 111 -6.45 12.93 2.74
CA VAL A 111 -5.30 13.38 1.95
C VAL A 111 -5.77 13.81 0.56
N ASN A 112 -6.00 15.11 0.40
CA ASN A 112 -6.32 15.71 -0.89
C ASN A 112 -5.07 16.36 -1.52
N ARG A 113 -5.06 16.56 -2.85
CA ARG A 113 -3.89 17.06 -3.59
C ARG A 113 -3.45 18.45 -3.14
N GLU A 114 -4.37 19.36 -2.86
CA GLU A 114 -4.04 20.73 -2.44
C GLU A 114 -3.39 20.75 -1.06
N PHE A 115 -3.93 19.97 -0.13
CA PHE A 115 -3.40 19.79 1.21
C PHE A 115 -2.01 19.14 1.19
N MET A 116 -1.79 18.14 0.33
CA MET A 116 -0.46 17.58 0.14
C MET A 116 0.55 18.58 -0.41
N ARG A 117 0.12 19.47 -1.32
CA ARG A 117 1.00 20.53 -1.83
C ARG A 117 1.42 21.51 -0.72
N LEU A 118 0.49 21.84 0.18
CA LEU A 118 0.79 22.67 1.36
C LEU A 118 1.77 21.96 2.30
N ILE A 119 1.53 20.69 2.61
CA ILE A 119 2.42 19.88 3.45
C ILE A 119 3.84 19.84 2.88
N GLN A 120 3.97 19.57 1.59
CA GLN A 120 5.28 19.52 0.93
C GLN A 120 6.02 20.87 1.03
N SER A 121 5.31 21.98 0.78
CA SER A 121 5.88 23.33 0.95
C SER A 121 6.32 23.60 2.40
N ASP A 122 5.52 23.17 3.39
CA ASP A 122 5.85 23.36 4.81
C ASP A 122 7.06 22.52 5.25
N LEU A 123 7.13 21.27 4.80
CA LEU A 123 8.27 20.39 5.08
C LEU A 123 9.55 20.93 4.45
N GLU A 124 9.49 21.46 3.23
CA GLU A 124 10.64 22.07 2.57
C GLU A 124 11.17 23.27 3.36
N LYS A 125 10.28 24.16 3.82
CA LYS A 125 10.68 25.29 4.69
C LYS A 125 11.35 24.83 5.98
N ARG A 126 10.82 23.76 6.61
CA ARG A 126 11.44 23.18 7.82
C ARG A 126 12.84 22.66 7.53
N ARG A 127 13.04 21.98 6.39
CA ARG A 127 14.35 21.45 5.97
C ARG A 127 15.38 22.56 5.76
N VAL A 128 14.99 23.63 5.07
CA VAL A 128 15.86 24.81 4.87
C VAL A 128 16.25 25.43 6.21
N ASN A 129 15.28 25.68 7.09
CA ASN A 129 15.56 26.26 8.41
C ASN A 129 16.52 25.39 9.25
N TYR A 130 16.37 24.06 9.23
CA TYR A 130 17.29 23.16 9.93
C TYR A 130 18.70 23.19 9.33
N SER A 131 18.83 23.28 8.00
CA SER A 131 20.13 23.41 7.33
C SER A 131 20.83 24.71 7.74
N GLU A 132 20.12 25.84 7.66
CA GLU A 132 20.68 27.14 8.05
C GLU A 132 21.13 27.13 9.52
N LEU A 133 20.30 26.60 10.43
CA LEU A 133 20.66 26.47 11.85
C LEU A 133 21.92 25.64 12.09
N ASN A 134 22.09 24.53 11.37
CA ASN A 134 23.30 23.72 11.45
C ASN A 134 24.53 24.51 10.96
N ASP A 135 24.42 25.20 9.82
CA ASP A 135 25.53 26.00 9.27
C ASP A 135 25.96 27.12 10.23
N TYR A 136 24.99 27.81 10.86
CA TYR A 136 25.26 28.82 11.89
C TYR A 136 25.98 28.22 13.12
N GLN A 137 25.61 27.01 13.54
CA GLN A 137 26.25 26.32 14.65
C GLN A 137 27.70 25.95 14.31
N GLU A 138 27.94 25.40 13.13
CA GLU A 138 29.29 25.06 12.65
C GLU A 138 30.20 26.29 12.57
N LEU A 139 29.71 27.40 12.00
CA LEU A 139 30.45 28.66 11.94
C LEU A 139 30.81 29.18 13.33
N LYS A 140 29.86 29.17 14.26
CA LYS A 140 30.08 29.64 15.64
C LYS A 140 31.09 28.76 16.38
N THR A 141 31.01 27.45 16.23
CA THR A 141 31.96 26.51 16.82
C THR A 141 33.36 26.70 16.21
N GLY A 142 33.46 26.88 14.89
CA GLY A 142 34.73 27.16 14.21
C GLY A 142 35.38 28.49 14.65
N GLU A 143 34.58 29.54 14.85
CA GLU A 143 35.08 30.82 15.40
C GLU A 143 35.57 30.69 16.84
N GLN A 144 34.88 29.90 17.67
CA GLN A 144 35.31 29.65 19.06
C GLN A 144 36.63 28.89 19.11
N VAL A 145 36.80 27.87 18.24
CA VAL A 145 38.06 27.11 18.14
C VAL A 145 39.21 27.98 17.63
N ARG A 146 38.97 28.89 16.68
CA ARG A 146 40.01 29.80 16.16
C ARG A 146 40.47 30.86 17.17
N LYS A 147 39.65 31.17 18.17
CA LYS A 147 39.92 32.17 19.21
C LYS A 147 40.54 31.58 20.49
N ALA A 148 40.59 30.26 20.60
CA ALA A 148 41.23 29.52 21.70
C ALA A 148 42.68 29.16 21.34
#